data_AF-A0A1S3QEL6-F1
#
_entry.id   AF-A0A1S3QEL6-F1
#
_cell.length_a   1.000
_cell.length_b   1.000
_cell.length_c   1.000
_cell.angle_alpha   90.00
_cell.angle_beta   90.00
_cell.angle_gamma   90.00
#
_symmetry.space_group_name_H-M   'P 1'
#
loop_
_entity.id
_entity.type
_entity.pdbx_description
1 polymer ?
#
loop_
_entity_poly.entity_id
_entity_poly.type
_entity_poly.pdbx_seq_one_letter_code
_entity_poly.pdbx_strand_id
1 'polypeptide(L)'
;MQQALTNVLLMDAVVGCLQTQKAVFAASKLAYFDRVKHEVPMMVPKTTSETLKHKINPSLDLPAPQTVHVLLYTPGQLSYSEVDGDGNPKLWCALSGGRVVVFDAASWSMQQNCIQVGSSQL
;
A
#
# COMPACT_ATOMS: atom_id res chain seq x y z
N MET A 1 -0.48 17.10 1.00
CA MET A 1 -1.45 18.22 1.14
C MET A 1 -1.14 19.37 0.17
N GLN A 2 0.12 19.78 0.05
CA GLN A 2 0.56 20.92 -0.76
C GLN A 2 0.16 20.83 -2.25
N GLN A 3 0.28 19.65 -2.86
CA GLN A 3 -0.04 19.45 -4.28
C GLN A 3 -1.54 19.59 -4.61
N ALA A 4 -2.42 19.26 -3.65
CA ALA A 4 -3.87 19.44 -3.80
C ALA A 4 -4.25 20.93 -3.75
N LEU A 5 -3.63 21.67 -2.82
CA LEU A 5 -3.78 23.12 -2.74
C LEU A 5 -3.34 23.81 -4.03
N THR A 6 -2.18 23.42 -4.57
CA THR A 6 -1.68 23.95 -5.85
C THR A 6 -2.66 23.68 -7.00
N ASN A 7 -3.23 22.47 -7.08
CA ASN A 7 -4.19 22.13 -8.13
C ASN A 7 -5.48 22.94 -8.03
N VAL A 8 -5.98 23.20 -6.81
CA VAL A 8 -7.18 24.04 -6.59
C VAL A 8 -6.92 25.49 -7.03
N LEU A 9 -5.76 26.05 -6.67
CA LEU A 9 -5.38 27.41 -7.08
C LEU A 9 -5.23 27.53 -8.61
N LEU A 10 -4.72 26.49 -9.28
CA LEU A 10 -4.63 26.44 -10.74
C LEU A 10 -6.01 26.31 -11.40
N MET A 11 -6.95 25.57 -10.79
CA MET A 11 -8.34 25.51 -11.28
C MET A 11 -9.04 26.86 -11.19
N ASP A 12 -8.89 27.55 -10.06
CA ASP A 12 -9.48 28.88 -9.84
C ASP A 12 -8.93 29.90 -10.85
N ALA A 13 -7.60 29.91 -11.06
CA ALA A 13 -6.97 30.73 -12.07
C ALA A 13 -7.46 30.41 -13.49
N VAL A 14 -7.61 29.13 -13.85
CA VAL A 14 -8.09 28.72 -15.19
C VAL A 14 -9.55 29.10 -15.40
N VAL A 15 -10.42 28.91 -14.40
CA VAL A 15 -11.84 29.27 -14.47
C VAL A 15 -12.04 30.79 -14.51
N GLY A 16 -11.23 31.54 -13.75
CA GLY A 16 -11.26 33.00 -13.73
C GLY A 16 -10.74 33.65 -15.02
N CYS A 17 -9.69 33.10 -15.63
CA CYS A 17 -9.10 33.66 -16.85
C CYS A 17 -9.85 33.28 -18.14
N LEU A 18 -10.57 32.16 -18.14
CA LEU A 18 -11.23 31.63 -19.33
C LEU A 18 -12.69 31.30 -18.98
N GLN A 19 -13.60 32.26 -19.15
CA GLN A 19 -15.05 32.04 -18.99
C GLN A 19 -15.65 31.21 -20.15
N THR A 20 -15.07 30.05 -20.45
CA THR A 20 -15.48 29.18 -21.55
C THR A 20 -15.64 27.73 -21.08
N GLN A 21 -16.54 26.95 -21.70
CA GLN A 21 -16.72 25.54 -21.37
C GLN A 21 -15.43 24.70 -21.46
N LYS A 22 -14.46 25.13 -22.29
CA LYS A 22 -13.13 24.51 -22.41
C LYS A 22 -12.28 24.66 -21.14
N ALA A 23 -12.44 25.75 -20.40
CA ALA A 23 -11.73 25.99 -19.15
C ALA A 23 -12.25 25.11 -18.01
N VAL A 24 -13.57 24.95 -17.94
CA VAL A 24 -14.23 24.01 -17.02
C VAL A 24 -13.78 22.57 -17.31
N PHE A 25 -13.68 22.20 -18.59
CA PHE A 25 -13.14 20.89 -18.99
C PHE A 25 -11.66 20.72 -18.60
N ALA A 26 -10.81 21.72 -18.81
CA ALA A 26 -9.41 21.69 -18.41
C ALA A 26 -9.23 21.61 -16.88
N ALA A 27 -9.99 22.40 -16.11
CA ALA A 27 -10.02 22.33 -14.66
C ALA A 27 -10.48 20.94 -14.16
N SER A 28 -11.48 20.34 -14.83
CA SER A 28 -11.94 18.98 -14.50
C SER A 28 -10.88 17.88 -14.75
N LYS A 29 -9.94 18.11 -15.68
CA LYS A 29 -8.78 17.22 -15.91
C LYS A 29 -7.69 17.40 -14.85
N LEU A 30 -7.54 18.60 -14.29
CA LEU A 30 -6.64 18.83 -13.14
C LEU A 30 -7.19 18.18 -11.85
N ALA A 31 -8.52 18.00 -11.76
CA ALA A 31 -9.21 17.31 -10.66
C ALA A 31 -9.14 15.77 -10.79
N TYR A 32 -8.40 15.25 -11.77
CA TYR A 32 -8.23 13.82 -12.03
C TYR A 32 -7.79 13.04 -10.78
N PHE A 33 -6.96 13.62 -9.93
CA PHE A 33 -6.53 12.95 -8.69
C PHE A 33 -7.65 12.74 -7.66
N ASP A 34 -8.63 13.64 -7.60
CA ASP A 34 -9.74 13.51 -6.66
C ASP A 34 -10.74 12.45 -7.14
N ARG A 35 -11.01 12.42 -8.45
CA ARG A 35 -11.81 11.37 -9.10
C ARG A 35 -11.16 9.99 -9.04
N VAL A 36 -9.84 9.90 -9.22
CA VAL A 36 -9.13 8.59 -9.16
C VAL A 36 -9.10 8.02 -7.74
N LYS A 37 -9.19 8.86 -6.70
CA LYS A 37 -9.32 8.38 -5.31
C LYS A 37 -10.74 7.95 -4.94
N HIS A 38 -11.77 8.56 -5.52
CA HIS A 38 -13.17 8.36 -5.11
C HIS A 38 -14.03 7.52 -6.07
N GLU A 39 -13.74 7.49 -7.38
CA GLU A 39 -14.65 6.88 -8.39
C GLU A 39 -14.09 5.63 -9.07
N VAL A 40 -12.78 5.38 -9.05
CA VAL A 40 -12.20 4.24 -9.77
C VAL A 40 -11.34 3.43 -8.79
N PRO A 41 -11.80 2.24 -8.34
CA PRO A 41 -10.87 1.26 -7.79
C PRO A 41 -9.76 1.14 -8.83
N MET A 42 -8.52 1.48 -8.45
CA MET A 42 -7.35 1.43 -9.34
C MET A 42 -7.47 0.18 -10.21
N MET A 43 -7.74 0.36 -11.50
CA MET A 43 -8.17 -0.76 -12.34
C MET A 43 -6.94 -1.64 -12.59
N VAL A 44 -6.76 -2.65 -11.75
CA VAL A 44 -5.66 -3.61 -11.86
C VAL A 44 -5.89 -4.40 -13.16
N PRO A 45 -4.92 -4.43 -14.09
CA PRO A 45 -5.06 -5.20 -15.33
C PRO A 45 -5.44 -6.66 -15.04
N LYS A 46 -6.28 -7.28 -15.89
CA LYS A 46 -6.77 -8.66 -15.68
C LYS A 46 -5.63 -9.66 -15.47
N THR A 47 -4.57 -9.55 -16.27
CA THR A 47 -3.35 -10.36 -16.14
C THR A 47 -2.68 -10.20 -14.77
N THR A 48 -2.69 -8.98 -14.23
CA THR A 48 -2.15 -8.69 -12.90
C THR A 48 -3.08 -9.23 -11.82
N SER A 49 -4.41 -9.10 -11.94
CA SER A 49 -5.35 -9.68 -10.98
C SER A 49 -5.33 -11.22 -10.98
N GLU A 50 -5.07 -11.85 -12.12
CA GLU A 50 -4.93 -13.31 -12.23
C GLU A 50 -3.61 -13.81 -11.60
N THR A 51 -2.56 -12.99 -11.65
CA THR A 51 -1.25 -13.30 -11.05
C THR A 51 -1.23 -13.03 -9.54
N LEU A 52 -1.89 -11.96 -9.09
CA LEU A 52 -1.99 -11.56 -7.68
C LEU A 52 -3.05 -12.39 -6.96
N LYS A 53 -2.68 -13.60 -6.52
CA LYS A 53 -3.59 -14.52 -5.83
C LYS A 53 -3.89 -14.11 -4.39
N HIS A 54 -2.96 -13.42 -3.73
CA HIS A 54 -3.05 -13.09 -2.31
C HIS A 54 -2.71 -11.62 -2.09
N LYS A 55 -3.51 -10.94 -1.26
CA LYS A 55 -3.31 -9.56 -0.86
C LYS A 55 -3.11 -9.51 0.65
N ILE A 56 -1.96 -9.01 1.07
CA ILE A 56 -1.65 -8.77 2.47
C ILE A 56 -1.68 -7.26 2.77
N ASN A 57 -2.08 -6.91 3.98
CA ASN A 57 -1.95 -5.56 4.51
C ASN A 57 -1.06 -5.58 5.75
N PRO A 58 0.24 -5.26 5.63
CA PRO A 58 1.15 -5.16 6.78
C PRO A 58 0.73 -4.10 7.81
N SER A 59 -0.15 -3.17 7.43
CA SER A 59 -0.70 -2.12 8.30
C SER A 59 -2.12 -2.39 8.79
N LEU A 60 -2.63 -3.63 8.71
CA LEU A 60 -4.04 -3.96 9.03
C LEU A 60 -4.49 -3.43 10.40
N ASP A 61 -3.66 -3.60 11.43
CA ASP A 61 -3.97 -3.21 12.81
C ASP A 61 -3.23 -1.93 13.26
N LEU A 62 -2.88 -1.09 12.29
CA LEU A 62 -2.18 0.17 12.54
C LEU A 62 -3.11 1.37 12.27
N PRO A 63 -2.99 2.46 13.07
CA PRO A 63 -3.85 3.64 12.92
C PRO A 63 -3.63 4.40 11.60
N ALA A 64 -2.50 4.15 10.94
CA ALA A 64 -2.18 4.72 9.64
C ALA A 64 -1.34 3.73 8.81
N PRO A 65 -1.43 3.77 7.46
CA PRO A 65 -0.57 3.01 6.58
C PRO A 65 0.91 3.34 6.83
N GLN A 66 1.74 2.31 6.97
CA GLN A 66 3.19 2.45 7.07
C GLN A 66 3.89 1.97 5.79
N THR A 67 5.02 2.60 5.48
CA THR A 67 5.88 2.18 4.37
C THR A 67 6.57 0.86 4.71
N VAL A 68 6.55 -0.09 3.79
CA VAL A 68 7.37 -1.30 3.88
C VAL A 68 8.79 -0.95 3.43
N HIS A 69 9.76 -1.00 4.33
CA HIS A 69 11.17 -0.78 4.02
C HIS A 69 11.86 -2.04 3.52
N VAL A 70 11.51 -3.20 4.10
CA VAL A 70 12.11 -4.50 3.75
C VAL A 70 11.02 -5.55 3.67
N LEU A 71 11.11 -6.38 2.64
CA LEU A 71 10.30 -7.57 2.44
C LEU A 71 11.23 -8.76 2.26
N LEU A 72 11.16 -9.74 3.16
CA LEU A 72 12.01 -10.93 3.12
C LEU A 72 11.13 -12.18 3.15
N TYR A 73 11.34 -13.07 2.19
CA TYR A 73 10.72 -14.39 2.17
C TYR A 73 11.71 -15.43 2.69
N THR A 74 11.33 -16.18 3.72
CA THR A 74 12.10 -17.32 4.20
C THR A 74 11.36 -18.61 3.81
N PRO A 75 11.95 -19.44 2.92
CA PRO A 75 11.37 -20.73 2.55
C PRO A 75 11.12 -21.62 3.77
N GLY A 76 10.06 -22.43 3.70
CA GLY A 76 9.75 -23.44 4.71
C GLY A 76 10.66 -24.66 4.59
N GLN A 77 10.65 -25.51 5.62
CA GLN A 77 11.33 -26.81 5.58
C GLN A 77 10.41 -27.88 4.99
N LEU A 78 10.95 -28.70 4.09
CA LEU A 78 10.25 -29.87 3.54
C LEU A 78 10.25 -31.07 4.51
N SER A 79 11.14 -31.07 5.50
CA SER A 79 11.26 -32.14 6.49
C SER A 79 10.21 -31.97 7.59
N TYR A 80 9.22 -32.84 7.59
CA TYR A 80 8.17 -32.95 8.61
C TYR A 80 8.79 -33.48 9.92
N SER A 81 9.47 -32.62 10.67
CA SER A 81 9.90 -32.91 12.03
C SER A 81 9.00 -32.09 12.95
N GLU A 82 8.01 -32.74 13.57
CA GLU A 82 6.98 -32.14 14.43
C GLU A 82 7.53 -31.51 15.73
N VAL A 83 8.85 -31.41 15.88
CA VAL A 83 9.44 -31.32 17.22
C VAL A 83 9.78 -29.89 17.70
N ASP A 84 9.81 -28.83 16.88
CA ASP A 84 9.91 -27.48 17.49
C ASP A 84 9.74 -26.23 16.59
N GLY A 85 9.34 -26.35 15.33
CA GLY A 85 9.26 -25.19 14.43
C GLY A 85 8.08 -25.27 13.49
N ASP A 86 7.29 -24.20 13.43
CA ASP A 86 6.33 -23.98 12.35
C ASP A 86 7.11 -23.89 11.02
N GLY A 87 7.37 -25.06 10.41
CA GLY A 87 8.15 -25.24 9.19
C GLY A 87 7.54 -24.59 7.96
N ASN A 88 6.40 -23.89 8.10
CA ASN A 88 5.78 -23.14 7.04
C ASN A 88 6.70 -21.99 6.57
N PRO A 89 6.66 -21.65 5.28
CA PRO A 89 7.36 -20.47 4.77
C PRO A 89 6.86 -19.21 5.48
N LYS A 90 7.73 -18.22 5.65
CA LYS A 90 7.39 -16.95 6.31
C LYS A 90 7.68 -15.78 5.39
N LEU A 91 6.88 -14.74 5.52
CA LEU A 91 7.10 -13.45 4.89
C LEU A 91 7.25 -12.39 5.97
N TRP A 92 8.42 -11.76 6.00
CA TRP A 92 8.80 -10.75 6.97
C TRP A 92 8.66 -9.37 6.34
N CYS A 93 7.93 -8.48 7.00
CA CYS A 93 7.66 -7.12 6.56
C CYS A 93 8.20 -6.14 7.61
N ALA A 94 9.30 -5.43 7.30
CA ALA A 94 9.78 -4.34 8.14
C ALA A 94 9.11 -3.03 7.74
N LEU A 95 8.48 -2.37 8.70
CA LEU A 95 7.72 -1.13 8.53
C LEU A 95 8.50 0.08 9.03
N SER A 96 8.21 1.24 8.45
CA SER A 96 8.88 2.51 8.78
C SER A 96 8.76 2.94 10.25
N GLY A 97 7.73 2.50 10.97
CA GLY A 97 7.54 2.75 12.41
C GLY A 97 8.37 1.85 13.33
N GLY A 98 9.40 1.18 12.81
CA GLY A 98 10.26 0.32 13.62
C GLY A 98 9.60 -0.97 14.08
N ARG A 99 8.64 -1.47 13.29
CA ARG A 99 7.90 -2.70 13.56
C ARG A 99 8.20 -3.73 12.48
N VAL A 100 8.35 -4.99 12.87
CA VAL A 100 8.40 -6.13 11.96
C VAL A 100 7.14 -6.98 12.15
N VAL A 101 6.44 -7.22 11.06
CA VAL A 101 5.26 -8.08 11.01
C VAL A 101 5.64 -9.34 10.24
N VAL A 102 5.21 -10.50 10.74
CA VAL A 102 5.49 -11.79 10.12
C VAL A 102 4.17 -12.40 9.64
N PHE A 103 4.14 -12.84 8.39
CA PHE A 103 3.04 -13.62 7.84
C PHE A 103 3.48 -15.06 7.65
N ASP A 104 2.60 -16.00 7.97
CA ASP A 104 2.71 -17.35 7.43
C ASP A 104 2.39 -17.27 5.93
N ALA A 105 3.36 -17.62 5.08
CA ALA A 105 3.22 -17.52 3.64
C ALA A 105 2.49 -18.72 3.00
N ALA A 106 2.17 -19.76 3.78
CA ALA A 106 1.27 -20.83 3.33
C ALA A 106 -0.20 -20.42 3.48
N SER A 107 -0.55 -19.79 4.62
CA SER A 107 -1.93 -19.35 4.92
C SER A 107 -2.21 -17.87 4.62
N TRP A 108 -1.16 -17.07 4.42
CA TRP A 108 -1.18 -15.60 4.31
C TRP A 108 -1.78 -14.88 5.53
N SER A 109 -1.75 -15.54 6.69
CA SER A 109 -2.23 -14.99 7.95
C SER A 109 -1.11 -14.27 8.71
N MET A 110 -1.45 -13.18 9.39
CA MET A 110 -0.50 -12.47 10.26
C MET A 110 -0.25 -13.31 11.51
N GLN A 111 1.02 -13.52 11.86
CA GLN A 111 1.39 -14.14 13.12
C GLN A 111 1.27 -13.13 14.26
N GLN A 112 0.79 -13.59 15.42
CA GLN A 112 0.48 -12.73 16.58
C GLN A 112 1.71 -12.05 17.18
N ASN A 113 2.92 -12.55 16.89
CA ASN A 113 4.18 -12.06 17.45
C ASN A 113 4.79 -10.95 16.57
N CYS A 114 4.11 -9.81 16.46
CA CYS A 114 4.70 -8.61 15.84
C CYS A 114 5.85 -8.07 16.71
N ILE A 115 7.01 -7.82 16.13
CA ILE A 115 8.23 -7.44 16.84
C ILE A 115 8.45 -5.93 16.73
N GLN A 116 8.59 -5.23 17.85
CA GLN A 116 8.98 -3.82 17.87
C GLN A 116 10.51 -3.71 17.98
N VAL A 117 11.15 -3.19 16.92
CA VAL A 117 12.61 -3.15 16.77
C VAL A 117 13.17 -1.72 16.97
N GLY A 118 12.30 -0.70 16.98
CA GLY A 118 12.69 0.71 17.08
C GLY A 118 12.98 1.35 15.72
N SER A 119 13.14 2.68 15.68
CA SER A 119 13.22 3.46 14.43
C SER A 119 14.65 3.86 14.03
N SER A 120 15.67 3.30 14.69
CA SER A 120 17.07 3.63 14.36
C SER A 120 17.43 3.09 12.98
N GLN A 121 17.91 3.96 12.11
CA GLN A 121 18.50 3.59 10.83
C GLN A 121 20.03 3.72 10.95
N LEU A 122 20.77 2.85 10.27
CA LEU A 122 22.24 2.88 10.20
C LEU A 122 22.74 4.07 9.40
#